data_AF-A0A3R6QNM8-F1
#
_entry.id   AF-A0A3R6QNM8-F1
#
_cell.length_a   1.000
_cell.length_b   1.000
_cell.length_c   1.000
_cell.angle_alpha   90.00
_cell.angle_beta   90.00
_cell.angle_gamma   90.00
#
_symmetry.space_group_name_H-M   'P 1'
#
loop_
_entity.id
_entity.type
_entity.pdbx_description
1 polymer ?
#
loop_
_entity_poly.entity_id
_entity_poly.type
_entity_poly.pdbx_seq_one_letter_code
_entity_poly.pdbx_strand_id
1 'polypeptide(L)'
;MNNQEILRQIVDYIKTVMDERALSSRDLAKICAEKAGKMSPRTIDYMFKAPSSTTISTLLKICDGLNLNLTAILHSIEIAKTASEKNLQKLIYDISNPAYYGYTGKYHVFFLSTAANSEEYQDKPLTHGILQLGDIYGTNECSAILDLDSGDLTPEGEPFSKHYEGTLVYSSTKMIFCQLACNRCGDMWSLVFDHGDLNNKDLACVVGCAATSSSGRFRYPAIHRFCLCNVEQYPTIDSATQVLIQGILRLQNNRIIIKKAHIDEFLNRTDIDPAFKVNLQNHLNIAKDYYSIDKSALTTDLDFSVYTESIAKLCNVSELERTYHIRHNDDRMLSSILKNPHS
;
A
#
# COMPACT_ATOMS: atom_id res chain seq x y z
N MET A 1 -23.50 -17.56 -15.85
CA MET A 1 -23.94 -18.11 -14.55
C MET A 1 -25.32 -17.58 -14.22
N ASN A 2 -26.22 -18.46 -13.83
CA ASN A 2 -27.52 -18.11 -13.24
C ASN A 2 -27.39 -18.05 -11.69
N ASN A 3 -28.43 -17.56 -11.00
CA ASN A 3 -28.41 -17.41 -9.53
C ASN A 3 -28.14 -18.73 -8.79
N GLN A 4 -28.57 -19.86 -9.33
CA GLN A 4 -28.38 -21.18 -8.70
C GLN A 4 -26.90 -21.58 -8.70
N GLU A 5 -26.17 -21.23 -9.75
CA GLU A 5 -24.75 -21.55 -9.90
C GLU A 5 -23.86 -20.70 -9.00
N ILE A 6 -24.20 -19.42 -8.81
CA ILE A 6 -23.54 -18.54 -7.82
C ILE A 6 -23.71 -19.12 -6.42
N LEU A 7 -24.95 -19.45 -6.03
CA LEU A 7 -25.23 -20.02 -4.71
C LEU A 7 -24.50 -21.36 -4.50
N ARG A 8 -24.38 -22.20 -5.54
CA ARG A 8 -23.62 -23.44 -5.45
C ARG A 8 -22.15 -23.17 -5.17
N GLN A 9 -21.52 -22.25 -5.89
CA GLN A 9 -20.10 -21.92 -5.68
C GLN A 9 -19.83 -21.32 -4.30
N ILE A 10 -20.72 -20.47 -3.77
CA ILE A 10 -20.61 -19.95 -2.40
C ILE A 10 -20.65 -21.11 -1.39
N VAL A 11 -21.60 -22.03 -1.55
CA VAL A 11 -21.76 -23.16 -0.64
C VAL A 11 -20.60 -24.14 -0.74
N ASP A 12 -20.07 -24.38 -1.94
CA ASP A 12 -18.88 -25.20 -2.17
C ASP A 12 -17.65 -24.58 -1.49
N TYR A 13 -17.48 -23.25 -1.60
CA TYR A 13 -16.42 -22.51 -0.91
C TYR A 13 -16.50 -22.67 0.63
N ILE A 14 -17.69 -22.45 1.18
CA ILE A 14 -17.94 -22.62 2.63
C ILE A 14 -17.62 -24.06 3.06
N LYS A 15 -17.97 -25.05 2.24
CA LYS A 15 -17.68 -26.46 2.52
C LYS A 15 -16.18 -26.72 2.58
N THR A 16 -15.42 -26.22 1.61
CA THR A 16 -13.95 -26.34 1.60
C THR A 16 -13.34 -25.76 2.87
N VAL A 17 -13.76 -24.55 3.27
CA VAL A 17 -13.29 -23.92 4.52
C VAL A 17 -13.64 -24.76 5.75
N MET A 18 -14.84 -25.36 5.80
CA MET A 18 -15.21 -26.26 6.89
C MET A 18 -14.34 -27.52 6.93
N ASP A 19 -14.09 -28.13 5.77
CA ASP A 19 -13.27 -29.34 5.64
C ASP A 19 -11.81 -29.04 6.06
N GLU A 20 -11.24 -27.92 5.62
CA GLU A 20 -9.89 -27.45 6.02
C GLU A 20 -9.77 -27.20 7.53
N ARG A 21 -10.83 -26.67 8.15
CA ARG A 21 -10.89 -26.43 9.60
C ARG A 21 -11.37 -27.65 10.39
N ALA A 22 -11.59 -28.80 9.74
CA ALA A 22 -12.11 -30.03 10.33
C ALA A 22 -13.42 -29.84 11.13
N LEU A 23 -14.34 -29.02 10.63
CA LEU A 23 -15.60 -28.68 11.30
C LEU A 23 -16.77 -29.52 10.76
N SER A 24 -17.58 -30.09 11.65
CA SER A 24 -18.87 -30.65 11.27
C SER A 24 -19.97 -29.57 11.25
N SER A 25 -21.11 -29.87 10.63
CA SER A 25 -22.32 -29.02 10.70
C SER A 25 -22.78 -28.75 12.13
N ARG A 26 -22.49 -29.66 13.07
CA ARG A 26 -22.80 -29.47 14.49
C ARG A 26 -21.87 -28.44 15.14
N ASP A 27 -20.59 -28.50 14.81
CA ASP A 27 -19.59 -27.56 15.33
C ASP A 27 -19.84 -26.16 14.79
N LEU A 28 -20.09 -26.03 13.49
CA LEU A 28 -20.43 -24.75 12.88
C LEU A 28 -21.73 -24.15 13.45
N ALA A 29 -22.77 -24.97 13.68
CA ALA A 29 -23.99 -24.48 14.31
C ALA A 29 -23.75 -23.89 15.70
N LYS A 30 -22.84 -24.50 16.48
CA LYS A 30 -22.44 -24.00 17.80
C LYS A 30 -21.69 -22.67 17.69
N ILE A 31 -20.72 -22.58 16.78
CA ILE A 31 -19.97 -21.34 16.52
C ILE A 31 -20.91 -20.21 16.08
N CYS A 32 -21.84 -20.49 15.16
CA CYS A 32 -22.82 -19.51 14.70
C CYS A 32 -23.75 -19.06 15.84
N ALA A 33 -24.16 -19.97 16.73
CA ALA A 33 -25.01 -19.62 17.87
C ALA A 33 -24.34 -18.63 18.84
N GLU A 34 -23.01 -18.69 18.97
CA GLU A 34 -22.22 -17.79 19.82
C GLU A 34 -21.97 -16.43 19.17
N LYS A 35 -21.82 -16.35 17.83
CA LYS A 35 -21.40 -15.14 17.12
C LYS A 35 -22.46 -14.45 16.25
N ALA A 36 -23.36 -15.20 15.64
CA ALA A 36 -24.22 -14.74 14.53
C ALA A 36 -25.71 -15.10 14.71
N GLY A 37 -26.06 -15.71 15.84
CA GLY A 37 -27.42 -16.11 16.19
C GLY A 37 -27.73 -17.58 15.94
N LYS A 38 -28.80 -18.08 16.57
CA LYS A 38 -29.16 -19.52 16.55
C LYS A 38 -29.33 -20.06 15.13
N MET A 39 -28.66 -21.18 14.88
CA MET A 39 -28.77 -21.96 13.65
C MET A 39 -28.81 -23.44 14.00
N SER A 40 -29.62 -24.23 13.29
CA SER A 40 -29.68 -25.67 13.49
C SER A 40 -28.65 -26.38 12.60
N PRO A 41 -28.01 -27.47 13.06
CA PRO A 41 -27.14 -28.29 12.20
C PRO A 41 -27.85 -28.79 10.94
N ARG A 42 -29.17 -29.09 11.05
CA ARG A 42 -29.99 -29.50 9.90
C ARG A 42 -30.10 -28.43 8.82
N THR A 43 -30.10 -27.16 9.20
CA THR A 43 -30.13 -26.03 8.25
C THR A 43 -28.84 -25.99 7.43
N ILE A 44 -27.70 -26.24 8.07
CA ILE A 44 -26.38 -26.30 7.44
C ILE A 44 -26.31 -27.53 6.52
N ASP A 45 -26.74 -28.70 6.99
CA ASP A 45 -26.80 -29.91 6.16
C ASP A 45 -27.71 -29.73 4.93
N TYR A 46 -28.82 -29.03 5.10
CA TYR A 46 -29.75 -28.74 4.01
C TYR A 46 -29.14 -27.78 2.98
N MET A 47 -28.40 -26.76 3.43
CA MET A 47 -27.63 -25.87 2.54
C MET A 47 -26.69 -26.67 1.63
N PHE A 48 -25.95 -27.64 2.18
CA PHE A 48 -25.05 -28.46 1.36
C PHE A 48 -25.78 -29.42 0.42
N LYS A 49 -26.96 -29.91 0.79
CA LYS A 49 -27.77 -30.79 -0.06
C LYS A 49 -28.53 -30.04 -1.15
N ALA A 50 -28.99 -28.81 -0.86
CA ALA A 50 -29.77 -27.98 -1.76
C ALA A 50 -29.26 -26.53 -1.78
N PRO A 51 -28.07 -26.26 -2.34
CA PRO A 51 -27.43 -24.94 -2.31
C PRO A 51 -28.32 -23.82 -2.88
N SER A 52 -29.06 -24.10 -3.96
CA SER A 52 -29.94 -23.15 -4.64
C SER A 52 -31.11 -22.66 -3.80
N SER A 53 -31.45 -23.34 -2.71
CA SER A 53 -32.54 -22.99 -1.79
C SER A 53 -32.04 -22.24 -0.55
N THR A 54 -30.74 -21.97 -0.47
CA THR A 54 -30.12 -21.30 0.67
C THR A 54 -30.46 -19.81 0.65
N THR A 55 -30.92 -19.31 1.80
CA THR A 55 -31.24 -17.89 1.95
C THR A 55 -29.97 -17.06 2.21
N ILE A 56 -29.97 -15.79 1.80
CA ILE A 56 -28.88 -14.84 2.12
C ILE A 56 -28.66 -14.75 3.63
N SER A 57 -29.73 -14.78 4.44
CA SER A 57 -29.61 -14.77 5.90
C SER A 57 -28.84 -15.97 6.44
N THR A 58 -29.04 -17.16 5.86
CA THR A 58 -28.26 -18.36 6.21
C THR A 58 -26.80 -18.19 5.84
N LEU A 59 -26.50 -17.70 4.64
CA LEU A 59 -25.13 -17.45 4.18
C LEU A 59 -24.40 -16.45 5.05
N LEU A 60 -25.03 -15.30 5.37
CA LEU A 60 -24.45 -14.26 6.22
C LEU A 60 -24.07 -14.81 7.59
N LYS A 61 -24.99 -15.54 8.25
CA LYS A 61 -24.72 -16.10 9.58
C LYS A 61 -23.60 -17.14 9.59
N ILE A 62 -23.51 -17.96 8.54
CA ILE A 62 -22.42 -18.94 8.40
C ILE A 62 -21.09 -18.23 8.14
N CYS A 63 -21.08 -17.22 7.29
CA CYS A 63 -19.90 -16.40 7.03
C CYS A 63 -19.43 -15.72 8.32
N ASP A 64 -20.30 -15.05 9.07
CA ASP A 64 -19.99 -14.44 10.37
C ASP A 64 -19.42 -15.48 11.36
N GLY A 65 -20.04 -16.67 11.44
CA GLY A 65 -19.55 -17.75 12.29
C GLY A 65 -18.13 -18.21 11.93
N LEU A 66 -17.84 -18.33 10.63
CA LEU A 66 -16.54 -18.72 10.11
C LEU A 66 -15.54 -17.55 9.99
N ASN A 67 -15.91 -16.33 10.39
CA ASN A 67 -15.15 -15.10 10.14
C ASN A 67 -14.81 -14.91 8.64
N LEU A 68 -15.76 -15.19 7.75
CA LEU A 68 -15.66 -14.99 6.30
C LEU A 68 -16.45 -13.75 5.86
N ASN A 69 -16.07 -13.15 4.74
CA ASN A 69 -16.79 -12.04 4.13
C ASN A 69 -17.57 -12.50 2.88
N LEU A 70 -18.90 -12.54 2.95
CA LEU A 70 -19.75 -12.98 1.85
C LEU A 70 -19.57 -12.14 0.57
N THR A 71 -19.36 -10.83 0.71
CA THR A 71 -19.13 -9.94 -0.43
C THR A 71 -17.82 -10.28 -1.14
N ALA A 72 -16.78 -10.63 -0.39
CA ALA A 72 -15.51 -11.05 -0.96
C ALA A 72 -15.58 -12.43 -1.64
N ILE A 73 -16.37 -13.38 -1.10
CA ILE A 73 -16.66 -14.65 -1.78
C ILE A 73 -17.40 -14.40 -3.11
N LEU A 74 -18.37 -13.48 -3.12
CA LEU A 74 -19.07 -13.11 -4.35
C LEU A 74 -18.13 -12.48 -5.38
N HIS A 75 -17.25 -11.59 -4.93
CA HIS A 75 -16.26 -10.94 -5.78
C HIS A 75 -15.28 -11.95 -6.41
N SER A 76 -14.78 -12.92 -5.63
CA SER A 76 -13.88 -13.96 -6.15
C SER A 76 -14.57 -14.86 -7.18
N ILE A 77 -15.85 -15.20 -6.97
CA ILE A 77 -16.68 -15.91 -7.96
C ILE A 77 -16.86 -15.09 -9.24
N GLU A 78 -17.09 -13.78 -9.13
CA GLU A 78 -17.24 -12.88 -10.26
C GLU A 78 -15.94 -12.73 -11.06
N ILE A 79 -14.79 -12.64 -10.38
CA ILE A 79 -13.46 -12.68 -10.99
C ILE A 79 -13.26 -14.01 -11.72
N ALA A 80 -13.57 -15.16 -11.09
CA ALA A 80 -13.41 -16.47 -11.72
C ALA A 80 -14.28 -16.62 -12.99
N LYS A 81 -15.48 -16.03 -13.00
CA LYS A 81 -16.33 -15.97 -14.20
C LYS A 81 -15.66 -15.20 -15.34
N THR A 82 -15.14 -14.00 -15.07
CA THR A 82 -14.43 -13.22 -16.09
C THR A 82 -13.12 -13.87 -16.53
N ALA A 83 -12.49 -14.70 -15.68
CA ALA A 83 -11.31 -15.50 -16.01
C ALA A 83 -11.58 -16.59 -17.05
N SER A 84 -12.77 -17.21 -17.00
CA SER A 84 -13.15 -18.31 -17.89
C SER A 84 -13.34 -17.87 -19.35
N GLU A 85 -13.52 -16.57 -19.60
CA GLU A 85 -13.53 -15.97 -20.94
C GLU A 85 -12.08 -15.67 -21.39
N LYS A 86 -11.33 -16.73 -21.70
CA LYS A 86 -9.92 -16.75 -22.18
C LYS A 86 -8.86 -16.51 -21.09
N ASN A 87 -7.91 -17.45 -21.00
CA ASN A 87 -6.71 -17.54 -20.14
C ASN A 87 -5.75 -16.31 -20.16
N LEU A 88 -6.24 -15.10 -19.90
CA LEU A 88 -5.45 -13.87 -19.98
C LEU A 88 -5.90 -12.86 -18.91
N GLN A 89 -6.21 -13.33 -17.70
CA GLN A 89 -6.31 -12.42 -16.56
C GLN A 89 -4.94 -11.80 -16.29
N LYS A 90 -4.80 -10.55 -16.71
CA LYS A 90 -3.60 -9.75 -16.49
C LYS A 90 -3.53 -9.19 -15.08
N LEU A 91 -4.67 -9.10 -14.39
CA LEU A 91 -4.77 -8.81 -12.97
C LEU A 91 -5.18 -10.09 -12.26
N ILE A 92 -4.39 -10.48 -11.29
CA ILE A 92 -4.52 -11.73 -10.55
C ILE A 92 -4.80 -11.34 -9.11
N TYR A 93 -5.91 -11.84 -8.58
CA TYR A 93 -6.39 -11.60 -7.22
C TYR A 93 -6.19 -12.83 -6.32
N ASP A 94 -6.17 -14.01 -6.94
CA ASP A 94 -6.03 -15.30 -6.28
C ASP A 94 -4.66 -15.42 -5.59
N ILE A 95 -4.66 -15.45 -4.26
CA ILE A 95 -3.45 -15.50 -3.43
C ILE A 95 -2.71 -16.83 -3.55
N SER A 96 -3.38 -17.90 -4.00
CA SER A 96 -2.73 -19.19 -4.25
C SER A 96 -1.81 -19.15 -5.47
N ASN A 97 -1.92 -18.12 -6.31
CA ASN A 97 -1.04 -17.92 -7.45
C ASN A 97 0.43 -17.77 -7.00
N PRO A 98 1.39 -18.45 -7.66
CA PRO A 98 2.82 -18.34 -7.32
C PRO A 98 3.39 -16.92 -7.32
N ALA A 99 2.74 -15.96 -8.00
CA ALA A 99 3.13 -14.56 -7.95
C ALA A 99 3.06 -13.94 -6.53
N TYR A 100 2.24 -14.48 -5.64
CA TYR A 100 2.13 -14.01 -4.25
C TYR A 100 3.13 -14.68 -3.29
N TYR A 101 3.90 -15.68 -3.75
CA TYR A 101 4.89 -16.36 -2.91
C TYR A 101 5.93 -15.37 -2.41
N GLY A 102 6.10 -15.31 -1.09
CA GLY A 102 7.00 -14.39 -0.40
C GLY A 102 6.45 -12.98 -0.15
N TYR A 103 5.21 -12.66 -0.52
CA TYR A 103 4.60 -11.34 -0.27
C TYR A 103 3.71 -11.30 0.97
N THR A 104 3.21 -12.43 1.44
CA THR A 104 2.38 -12.49 2.66
C THR A 104 3.21 -12.24 3.91
N GLY A 105 2.61 -11.69 4.96
CA GLY A 105 3.27 -11.40 6.22
C GLY A 105 3.05 -9.96 6.68
N LYS A 106 3.90 -9.50 7.60
CA LYS A 106 3.85 -8.13 8.14
C LYS A 106 5.03 -7.31 7.68
N TYR A 107 4.77 -6.05 7.35
CA TYR A 107 5.76 -5.10 6.89
C TYR A 107 5.67 -3.81 7.69
N HIS A 108 6.82 -3.29 8.12
CA HIS A 108 6.92 -1.88 8.47
C HIS A 108 6.67 -1.05 7.22
N VAL A 109 5.78 -0.06 7.32
CA VAL A 109 5.55 0.94 6.27
C VAL A 109 6.14 2.25 6.73
N PHE A 110 7.00 2.87 5.92
CA PHE A 110 7.49 4.22 6.15
C PHE A 110 7.21 5.14 4.96
N PHE A 111 6.82 6.37 5.26
CA PHE A 111 6.65 7.45 4.28
C PHE A 111 6.87 8.80 4.96
N LEU A 112 7.29 9.81 4.18
CA LEU A 112 7.42 11.16 4.70
C LEU A 112 6.04 11.77 4.94
N SER A 113 5.89 12.59 5.98
CA SER A 113 4.63 13.29 6.26
C SER A 113 4.12 14.03 5.02
N THR A 114 2.82 13.93 4.77
CA THR A 114 2.15 14.55 3.62
C THR A 114 1.50 15.89 3.97
N ALA A 115 1.70 16.42 5.16
CA ALA A 115 1.12 17.69 5.59
C ALA A 115 1.63 18.85 4.71
N ALA A 116 0.73 19.75 4.32
CA ALA A 116 1.06 20.85 3.41
C ALA A 116 1.92 21.94 4.08
N ASN A 117 1.84 22.10 5.39
CA ASN A 117 2.57 23.12 6.15
C ASN A 117 3.79 22.52 6.84
N SER A 118 4.93 23.18 6.71
CA SER A 118 6.20 22.68 7.26
C SER A 118 6.24 22.57 8.77
N GLU A 119 5.50 23.41 9.48
CA GLU A 119 5.42 23.36 10.94
C GLU A 119 4.72 22.08 11.43
N GLU A 120 3.80 21.52 10.64
CA GLU A 120 3.02 20.32 11.01
C GLU A 120 3.84 19.02 10.91
N TYR A 121 5.02 19.04 10.28
CA TYR A 121 5.86 17.85 10.11
C TYR A 121 7.30 17.99 10.62
N GLN A 122 7.65 19.11 11.28
CA GLN A 122 8.99 19.29 11.86
C GLN A 122 9.32 18.25 12.94
N ASP A 123 8.34 17.88 13.77
CA ASP A 123 8.55 16.97 14.90
C ASP A 123 8.39 15.49 14.55
N LYS A 124 7.66 15.17 13.47
CA LYS A 124 7.43 13.78 12.98
C LYS A 124 7.56 13.72 11.45
N PRO A 125 8.78 13.86 10.90
CA PRO A 125 8.98 13.90 9.45
C PRO A 125 8.74 12.55 8.77
N LEU A 126 8.91 11.45 9.50
CA LEU A 126 8.70 10.08 9.04
C LEU A 126 7.50 9.47 9.77
N THR A 127 6.53 8.99 9.01
CA THR A 127 5.39 8.24 9.56
C THR A 127 5.68 6.75 9.45
N HIS A 128 5.29 6.00 10.49
CA HIS A 128 5.45 4.56 10.59
C HIS A 128 4.10 3.87 10.79
N GLY A 129 3.91 2.72 10.17
CA GLY A 129 2.81 1.82 10.44
C GLY A 129 3.15 0.37 10.12
N ILE A 130 2.16 -0.51 10.25
CA ILE A 130 2.29 -1.94 9.97
C ILE A 130 1.26 -2.33 8.90
N LEU A 131 1.74 -2.85 7.78
CA LEU A 131 0.93 -3.46 6.73
C LEU A 131 0.99 -4.98 6.87
N GLN A 132 -0.16 -5.60 7.05
CA GLN A 132 -0.33 -7.05 7.00
C GLN A 132 -0.93 -7.45 5.65
N LEU A 133 -0.29 -8.41 4.98
CA LEU A 133 -0.71 -8.98 3.70
C LEU A 133 -0.98 -10.48 3.86
N GLY A 134 -2.10 -10.97 3.34
CA GLY A 134 -2.44 -12.39 3.38
C GLY A 134 -3.92 -12.67 3.15
N ASP A 135 -4.33 -13.93 3.20
CA ASP A 135 -5.75 -14.30 3.15
C ASP A 135 -6.41 -14.12 4.53
N ILE A 136 -6.55 -12.87 4.96
CA ILE A 136 -6.96 -12.52 6.33
C ILE A 136 -8.44 -12.88 6.58
N TYR A 137 -9.27 -12.77 5.55
CA TYR A 137 -10.71 -13.02 5.64
C TYR A 137 -11.14 -14.37 5.06
N GLY A 138 -10.20 -15.22 4.62
CA GLY A 138 -10.50 -16.50 3.99
C GLY A 138 -11.35 -16.31 2.75
N THR A 139 -10.87 -15.52 1.79
CA THR A 139 -11.57 -15.19 0.53
C THR A 139 -10.79 -15.69 -0.68
N ASN A 140 -9.62 -16.31 -0.44
CA ASN A 140 -8.63 -16.66 -1.45
C ASN A 140 -8.08 -15.44 -2.22
N GLU A 141 -8.26 -14.23 -1.66
CA GLU A 141 -7.66 -12.99 -2.18
C GLU A 141 -6.61 -12.49 -1.18
N CYS A 142 -5.58 -11.81 -1.69
CA CYS A 142 -4.59 -11.19 -0.82
C CYS A 142 -5.18 -9.91 -0.19
N SER A 143 -5.69 -10.05 1.03
CA SER A 143 -6.18 -8.96 1.86
C SER A 143 -5.01 -8.15 2.41
N ALA A 144 -5.24 -6.85 2.57
CA ALA A 144 -4.28 -5.88 3.07
C ALA A 144 -4.89 -5.09 4.23
N ILE A 145 -4.22 -5.12 5.38
CA ILE A 145 -4.61 -4.33 6.57
C ILE A 145 -3.44 -3.43 6.94
N LEU A 146 -3.67 -2.12 6.96
CA LEU A 146 -2.67 -1.13 7.34
C LEU A 146 -3.13 -0.40 8.60
N ASP A 147 -2.31 -0.50 9.65
CA ASP A 147 -2.45 0.30 10.86
C ASP A 147 -1.36 1.38 10.89
N LEU A 148 -1.77 2.64 10.84
CA LEU A 148 -0.87 3.79 10.91
C LEU A 148 -0.95 4.45 12.27
N ASP A 149 0.21 4.66 12.89
CA ASP A 149 0.33 5.53 14.05
C ASP A 149 0.18 6.99 13.60
N SER A 150 -1.01 7.55 13.78
CA SER A 150 -1.29 8.93 13.39
C SER A 150 -0.63 9.94 14.32
N GLY A 151 -0.10 9.53 15.47
CA GLY A 151 0.38 10.42 16.53
C GLY A 151 -0.73 11.17 17.26
N ASP A 152 -2.00 10.94 16.90
CA ASP A 152 -3.14 11.54 17.57
C ASP A 152 -3.53 10.73 18.80
N LEU A 153 -4.22 11.36 19.75
CA LEU A 153 -4.86 10.69 20.86
C LEU A 153 -6.38 10.66 20.64
N THR A 154 -7.00 9.59 21.10
CA THR A 154 -8.45 9.49 21.29
C THR A 154 -8.93 10.50 22.35
N PRO A 155 -10.24 10.83 22.41
CA PRO A 155 -10.79 11.67 23.48
C PRO A 155 -10.45 11.17 24.89
N GLU A 156 -10.24 9.87 25.04
CA GLU A 156 -9.87 9.19 26.28
C GLU A 156 -8.37 9.24 26.60
N GLY A 157 -7.55 9.84 25.71
CA GLY A 157 -6.11 9.99 25.89
C GLY A 157 -5.26 8.81 25.38
N GLU A 158 -5.88 7.79 24.79
CA GLU A 158 -5.17 6.63 24.22
C GLU A 158 -4.67 6.91 22.80
N PRO A 159 -3.53 6.34 22.36
CA PRO A 159 -3.05 6.49 20.99
C PRO A 159 -4.09 6.06 19.95
N PHE A 160 -4.36 6.94 19.00
CA PHE A 160 -5.25 6.67 17.88
C PHE A 160 -4.46 6.10 16.70
N SER A 161 -4.83 4.88 16.28
CA SER A 161 -4.34 4.28 15.04
C SER A 161 -5.39 4.42 13.93
N LYS A 162 -4.95 4.86 12.74
CA LYS A 162 -5.80 4.83 11.55
C LYS A 162 -5.72 3.44 10.93
N HIS A 163 -6.88 2.78 10.89
CA HIS A 163 -7.03 1.44 10.36
C HIS A 163 -7.56 1.48 8.92
N TYR A 164 -6.82 0.91 7.98
CA TYR A 164 -7.21 0.77 6.59
C TYR A 164 -7.31 -0.70 6.23
N GLU A 165 -8.30 -1.02 5.39
CA GLU A 165 -8.49 -2.35 4.83
C GLU A 165 -8.54 -2.28 3.31
N GLY A 166 -8.15 -3.36 2.65
CA GLY A 166 -8.35 -3.53 1.22
C GLY A 166 -7.63 -4.73 0.64
N THR A 167 -7.18 -4.64 -0.61
CA THR A 167 -6.74 -5.80 -1.39
C THR A 167 -5.47 -5.51 -2.18
N LEU A 168 -4.58 -6.50 -2.22
CA LEU A 168 -3.36 -6.54 -3.01
C LEU A 168 -3.59 -7.32 -4.31
N VAL A 169 -3.33 -6.69 -5.44
CA VAL A 169 -3.54 -7.26 -6.78
C VAL A 169 -2.22 -7.30 -7.53
N TYR A 170 -1.87 -8.48 -8.04
CA TYR A 170 -0.73 -8.65 -8.93
C TYR A 170 -1.12 -8.42 -10.38
N SER A 171 -0.34 -7.62 -11.09
CA SER A 171 -0.41 -7.50 -12.55
C SER A 171 0.67 -8.34 -13.20
N SER A 172 0.29 -9.10 -14.23
CA SER A 172 1.18 -9.81 -15.17
C SER A 172 2.26 -8.92 -15.79
N THR A 173 2.12 -7.58 -15.74
CA THR A 173 3.14 -6.60 -16.10
C THR A 173 4.20 -6.39 -15.02
N LYS A 174 4.28 -7.26 -14.00
CA LYS A 174 5.21 -7.17 -12.88
C LYS A 174 5.00 -5.95 -11.97
N MET A 175 3.75 -5.54 -11.80
CA MET A 175 3.36 -4.50 -10.85
C MET A 175 2.46 -5.08 -9.77
N ILE A 176 2.58 -4.55 -8.56
CA ILE A 176 1.64 -4.78 -7.47
C ILE A 176 0.85 -3.50 -7.24
N PHE A 177 -0.47 -3.66 -7.12
CA PHE A 177 -1.40 -2.61 -6.76
C PHE A 177 -2.04 -2.95 -5.42
N CYS A 178 -2.01 -2.03 -4.47
CA CYS A 178 -2.74 -2.15 -3.21
C CYS A 178 -3.69 -0.98 -3.08
N GLN A 179 -4.98 -1.27 -2.89
CA GLN A 179 -5.97 -0.26 -2.59
C GLN A 179 -6.39 -0.43 -1.14
N LEU A 180 -6.35 0.66 -0.37
CA LEU A 180 -6.63 0.67 1.06
C LEU A 180 -7.65 1.78 1.34
N ALA A 181 -8.64 1.48 2.17
CA ALA A 181 -9.65 2.44 2.57
C ALA A 181 -9.79 2.48 4.10
N CYS A 182 -9.78 3.69 4.67
CA CYS A 182 -10.15 3.93 6.05
C CYS A 182 -11.56 4.54 6.08
N ASN A 183 -12.57 3.68 6.19
CA ASN A 183 -13.98 4.11 6.22
C ASN A 183 -14.27 5.07 7.37
N ARG A 184 -13.59 4.89 8.52
CA ARG A 184 -13.75 5.78 9.68
C ARG A 184 -13.26 7.20 9.40
N CYS A 185 -12.21 7.35 8.61
CA CYS A 185 -11.62 8.65 8.29
C CYS A 185 -12.03 9.21 6.93
N GLY A 186 -12.75 8.43 6.11
CA GLY A 186 -13.08 8.81 4.74
C GLY A 186 -11.84 8.99 3.86
N ASP A 187 -10.80 8.19 4.09
CA ASP A 187 -9.51 8.28 3.40
C ASP A 187 -9.25 7.03 2.56
N MET A 188 -8.57 7.19 1.43
CA MET A 188 -8.22 6.11 0.51
C MET A 188 -6.81 6.27 -0.01
N TRP A 189 -6.10 5.15 -0.09
CA TRP A 189 -4.71 5.07 -0.47
C TRP A 189 -4.55 4.09 -1.64
N SER A 190 -3.89 4.56 -2.70
CA SER A 190 -3.47 3.72 -3.80
C SER A 190 -1.96 3.54 -3.74
N LEU A 191 -1.50 2.35 -3.40
CA LEU A 191 -0.09 1.99 -3.40
C LEU A 191 0.27 1.22 -4.66
N VAL A 192 1.40 1.54 -5.27
CA VAL A 192 1.93 0.85 -6.44
C VAL A 192 3.42 0.61 -6.26
N PHE A 193 3.87 -0.62 -6.52
CA PHE A 193 5.28 -0.99 -6.46
C PHE A 193 5.59 -2.16 -7.38
N ASP A 194 6.86 -2.34 -7.71
CA ASP A 194 7.31 -3.40 -8.59
C ASP A 194 7.16 -4.77 -7.92
N HIS A 195 6.75 -5.76 -8.72
CA HIS A 195 6.85 -7.17 -8.34
C HIS A 195 8.29 -7.64 -8.54
N GLY A 196 9.01 -7.86 -7.45
CA GLY A 196 10.34 -8.46 -7.45
C GLY A 196 10.33 -9.96 -7.76
N ASP A 197 11.40 -10.44 -8.38
CA ASP A 197 11.66 -11.87 -8.56
C ASP A 197 12.29 -12.47 -7.30
N LEU A 198 11.44 -13.05 -6.45
CA LEU A 198 11.83 -13.46 -5.10
C LEU A 198 12.51 -14.84 -5.04
N ASN A 199 12.51 -15.65 -6.11
CA ASN A 199 13.20 -16.94 -6.17
C ASN A 199 13.01 -17.83 -4.90
N ASN A 200 11.75 -17.96 -4.44
CA ASN A 200 11.35 -18.69 -3.21
C ASN A 200 11.86 -18.09 -1.89
N LYS A 201 12.14 -16.79 -1.85
CA LYS A 201 12.40 -16.04 -0.61
C LYS A 201 11.23 -15.12 -0.29
N ASP A 202 11.14 -14.68 0.96
CA ASP A 202 10.22 -13.62 1.34
C ASP A 202 10.77 -12.27 0.88
N LEU A 203 9.86 -11.37 0.50
CA LEU A 203 10.18 -9.99 0.16
C LEU A 203 10.80 -9.34 1.39
N ALA A 204 12.07 -8.95 1.28
CA ALA A 204 12.78 -8.29 2.36
C ALA A 204 12.31 -6.83 2.51
N CYS A 205 12.30 -6.10 1.40
CA CYS A 205 11.93 -4.69 1.36
C CYS A 205 11.63 -4.24 -0.07
N VAL A 206 10.85 -3.17 -0.23
CA VAL A 206 10.56 -2.54 -1.52
C VAL A 206 10.23 -1.07 -1.35
N VAL A 207 10.55 -0.24 -2.34
CA VAL A 207 10.11 1.16 -2.44
C VAL A 207 8.95 1.24 -3.44
N GLY A 208 7.92 2.00 -3.08
CA GLY A 208 6.72 2.18 -3.90
C GLY A 208 6.24 3.63 -3.93
N CYS A 209 5.25 3.91 -4.77
CA CYS A 209 4.58 5.20 -4.84
C CYS A 209 3.16 5.08 -4.29
N ALA A 210 2.75 6.12 -3.58
CA ALA A 210 1.43 6.23 -2.99
C ALA A 210 0.75 7.48 -3.53
N ALA A 211 -0.52 7.33 -3.90
CA ALA A 211 -1.44 8.45 -4.08
C ALA A 211 -2.44 8.44 -2.91
N THR A 212 -2.47 9.53 -2.15
CA THR A 212 -3.20 9.66 -0.89
C THR A 212 -3.84 11.04 -0.76
N SER A 213 -4.65 11.25 0.28
CA SER A 213 -4.97 12.61 0.74
C SER A 213 -3.89 13.11 1.72
N SER A 214 -3.49 14.38 1.60
CA SER A 214 -2.53 14.98 2.54
C SER A 214 -3.06 14.92 3.96
N SER A 215 -2.16 14.80 4.95
CA SER A 215 -2.51 15.02 6.35
C SER A 215 -2.67 16.51 6.66
N GLY A 216 -3.17 16.83 7.86
CA GLY A 216 -3.36 18.20 8.33
C GLY A 216 -4.76 18.78 8.07
N ARG A 217 -4.88 20.09 8.31
CA ARG A 217 -6.16 20.82 8.24
C ARG A 217 -6.73 20.89 6.83
N PHE A 218 -5.85 21.06 5.84
CA PHE A 218 -6.22 21.11 4.43
C PHE A 218 -5.85 19.81 3.75
N ARG A 219 -6.84 19.21 3.07
CA ARG A 219 -6.71 17.93 2.39
C ARG A 219 -6.55 18.17 0.88
N TYR A 220 -5.38 17.87 0.35
CA TYR A 220 -5.06 17.92 -1.07
C TYR A 220 -4.69 16.51 -1.56
N PRO A 221 -4.89 16.19 -2.85
CA PRO A 221 -4.27 15.00 -3.44
C PRO A 221 -2.74 15.08 -3.29
N ALA A 222 -2.14 14.03 -2.75
CA ALA A 222 -0.70 13.93 -2.53
C ALA A 222 -0.14 12.69 -3.24
N ILE A 223 1.01 12.86 -3.89
CA ILE A 223 1.80 11.75 -4.44
C ILE A 223 3.12 11.74 -3.67
N HIS A 224 3.46 10.60 -3.09
CA HIS A 224 4.69 10.44 -2.31
C HIS A 224 5.27 9.04 -2.48
N ARG A 225 6.50 8.86 -2.00
CA ARG A 225 7.12 7.54 -1.90
C ARG A 225 6.76 6.91 -0.56
N PHE A 226 6.78 5.58 -0.53
CA PHE A 226 6.77 4.80 0.69
C PHE A 226 7.75 3.64 0.55
N CYS A 227 8.09 2.97 1.64
CA CYS A 227 8.75 1.68 1.58
C CYS A 227 8.09 0.67 2.51
N LEU A 228 8.23 -0.60 2.14
CA LEU A 228 7.90 -1.76 2.97
C LEU A 228 9.20 -2.41 3.42
N CYS A 229 9.27 -2.80 4.69
CA CYS A 229 10.37 -3.58 5.27
C CYS A 229 9.77 -4.76 6.04
N ASN A 230 10.13 -5.99 5.69
CA ASN A 230 9.58 -7.19 6.31
C ASN A 230 9.93 -7.25 7.80
N VAL A 231 8.91 -7.37 8.66
CA VAL A 231 9.06 -7.33 10.13
C VAL A 231 9.87 -8.51 10.65
N GLU A 232 9.81 -9.68 10.01
CA GLU A 232 10.57 -10.85 10.46
C GLU A 232 12.06 -10.69 10.14
N GLN A 233 12.39 -10.09 9.00
CA GLN A 233 13.78 -9.83 8.61
C GLN A 233 14.36 -8.58 9.30
N TYR A 234 13.53 -7.59 9.55
CA TYR A 234 13.89 -6.30 10.13
C TYR A 234 12.94 -5.96 11.30
N PRO A 235 13.04 -6.67 12.44
CA PRO A 235 12.11 -6.52 13.56
C PRO A 235 12.17 -5.16 14.25
N THR A 236 13.35 -4.50 14.17
CA THR A 236 13.57 -3.15 14.66
C THR A 236 14.38 -2.37 13.65
N ILE A 237 14.06 -1.08 13.47
CA ILE A 237 14.77 -0.16 12.59
C ILE A 237 15.11 1.07 13.43
N ASP A 238 16.39 1.23 13.73
CA ASP A 238 16.90 2.30 14.59
C ASP A 238 16.76 3.70 13.95
N SER A 239 16.90 4.74 14.78
CA SER A 239 16.71 6.13 14.35
C SER A 239 17.69 6.58 13.26
N ALA A 240 18.94 6.11 13.25
CA ALA A 240 19.92 6.49 12.24
C ALA A 240 19.55 5.87 10.89
N THR A 241 19.14 4.60 10.89
CA THR A 241 18.60 3.93 9.71
C THR A 241 17.33 4.64 9.20
N GLN A 242 16.43 5.06 10.10
CA GLN A 242 15.25 5.85 9.73
C GLN A 242 15.59 7.20 9.07
N VAL A 243 16.66 7.88 9.48
CA VAL A 243 17.15 9.11 8.83
C VAL A 243 17.60 8.83 7.39
N LEU A 244 18.25 7.70 7.14
CA LEU A 244 18.62 7.29 5.77
C LEU A 244 17.39 6.94 4.93
N ILE A 245 16.40 6.26 5.52
CA ILE A 245 15.10 5.97 4.90
C ILE A 245 14.41 7.28 4.49
N GLN A 246 14.40 8.31 5.34
CA GLN A 246 13.86 9.62 4.97
C GLN A 246 14.51 10.21 3.71
N GLY A 247 15.83 10.05 3.58
CA GLY A 247 16.59 10.53 2.42
C GLY A 247 16.13 9.87 1.11
N ILE A 248 15.95 8.56 1.09
CA ILE A 248 15.51 7.82 -0.10
C ILE A 248 14.02 8.05 -0.41
N LEU A 249 13.19 8.36 0.59
CA LEU A 249 11.76 8.60 0.39
C LEU A 249 11.42 10.00 -0.15
N ARG A 250 12.41 10.89 -0.27
CA ARG A 250 12.22 12.17 -0.99
C ARG A 250 11.87 11.90 -2.45
N LEU A 251 10.96 12.70 -2.99
CA LEU A 251 10.57 12.64 -4.39
C LEU A 251 11.72 13.15 -5.27
N GLN A 252 12.52 12.21 -5.77
CA GLN A 252 13.64 12.43 -6.68
C GLN A 252 13.71 11.30 -7.71
N ASN A 253 13.84 11.62 -8.99
CA ASN A 253 14.02 10.59 -10.02
C ASN A 253 15.52 10.45 -10.27
N ASN A 254 16.03 10.85 -11.43
CA ASN A 254 17.47 10.76 -11.73
C ASN A 254 18.29 11.96 -11.27
N ARG A 255 17.64 13.03 -10.83
CA ARG A 255 18.28 14.30 -10.47
C ARG A 255 17.92 14.68 -9.04
N ILE A 256 18.93 15.12 -8.30
CA ILE A 256 18.78 15.73 -6.98
C ILE A 256 18.76 17.24 -7.18
N ILE A 257 17.70 17.90 -6.74
CA ILE A 257 17.59 19.37 -6.75
C ILE A 257 17.94 19.86 -5.35
N ILE A 258 18.97 20.68 -5.25
CA ILE A 258 19.52 21.14 -3.97
C ILE A 258 20.11 22.54 -4.13
N LYS A 259 19.96 23.37 -3.10
CA LYS A 259 20.56 24.71 -3.08
C LYS A 259 22.09 24.59 -3.02
N LYS A 260 22.77 25.45 -3.78
CA LYS A 260 24.24 25.51 -3.81
C LYS A 260 24.87 25.58 -2.41
N ALA A 261 24.36 26.45 -1.54
CA ALA A 261 24.85 26.59 -0.17
C ALA A 261 24.82 25.26 0.63
N HIS A 262 23.77 24.45 0.47
CA HIS A 262 23.68 23.15 1.15
C HIS A 262 24.66 22.12 0.57
N ILE A 263 24.99 22.20 -0.72
CA ILE A 263 26.03 21.38 -1.32
C ILE A 263 27.40 21.76 -0.79
N ASP A 264 27.69 23.06 -0.68
CA ASP A 264 28.96 23.54 -0.12
C ASP A 264 29.14 23.06 1.33
N GLU A 265 28.08 23.13 2.15
CA GLU A 265 28.05 22.56 3.50
C GLU A 265 28.25 21.03 3.48
N PHE A 266 27.55 20.31 2.60
CA PHE A 266 27.67 18.85 2.48
C PHE A 266 29.08 18.40 2.10
N LEU A 267 29.77 19.13 1.21
CA LEU A 267 31.14 18.83 0.80
C LEU A 267 32.16 19.03 1.94
N ASN A 268 31.84 19.89 2.92
CA ASN A 268 32.68 20.14 4.09
C ASN A 268 32.54 19.08 5.20
N ARG A 269 31.53 18.21 5.15
CA ARG A 269 31.30 17.16 6.15
C ARG A 269 32.42 16.12 6.19
N THR A 270 32.92 15.74 7.37
CA THR A 270 34.03 14.78 7.49
C THR A 270 33.61 13.31 7.40
N ASP A 271 32.32 13.02 7.51
CA ASP A 271 31.74 11.67 7.56
C ASP A 271 31.31 11.12 6.19
N ILE A 272 31.64 11.82 5.10
CA ILE A 272 31.32 11.41 3.73
C ILE A 272 32.57 10.82 3.06
N ASP A 273 32.37 9.70 2.36
CA ASP A 273 33.42 9.01 1.62
C ASP A 273 34.17 9.97 0.66
N PRO A 274 35.52 10.02 0.72
CA PRO A 274 36.30 10.93 -0.11
C PRO A 274 36.11 10.70 -1.62
N ALA A 275 35.97 9.45 -2.07
CA ALA A 275 35.79 9.16 -3.49
C ALA A 275 34.41 9.64 -3.97
N PHE A 276 33.37 9.47 -3.15
CA PHE A 276 32.05 10.05 -3.42
C PHE A 276 32.11 11.58 -3.55
N LYS A 277 32.82 12.27 -2.65
CA LYS A 277 32.99 13.73 -2.73
C LYS A 277 33.66 14.19 -4.01
N VAL A 278 34.75 13.53 -4.42
CA VAL A 278 35.46 13.85 -5.67
C VAL A 278 34.54 13.68 -6.88
N ASN A 279 33.77 12.59 -6.91
CA ASN A 279 32.80 12.36 -7.98
C ASN A 279 31.70 13.43 -8.01
N LEU A 280 31.18 13.83 -6.84
CA LEU A 280 30.20 14.89 -6.74
C LEU A 280 30.77 16.23 -7.23
N GLN A 281 31.97 16.61 -6.79
CA GLN A 281 32.66 17.84 -7.22
C GLN A 281 32.88 17.88 -8.73
N ASN A 282 33.33 16.77 -9.31
CA ASN A 282 33.50 16.66 -10.77
C ASN A 282 32.18 16.86 -11.51
N HIS A 283 31.06 16.34 -10.97
CA HIS A 283 29.75 16.54 -11.56
C HIS A 283 29.27 17.99 -11.42
N LEU A 284 29.49 18.63 -10.26
CA LEU A 284 29.12 20.02 -10.02
C LEU A 284 29.82 20.99 -10.98
N ASN A 285 31.07 20.70 -11.38
CA ASN A 285 31.82 21.52 -12.35
C ASN A 285 31.18 21.60 -13.74
N ILE A 286 30.32 20.63 -14.08
CA ILE A 286 29.61 20.57 -15.37
C ILE A 286 28.10 20.65 -15.20
N ALA A 287 27.61 20.89 -13.98
CA ALA A 287 26.19 20.99 -13.70
C ALA A 287 25.61 22.28 -14.31
N LYS A 288 24.35 22.19 -14.74
CA LYS A 288 23.59 23.35 -15.22
C LYS A 288 22.93 24.06 -14.04
N ASP A 289 22.82 25.38 -14.13
CA ASP A 289 22.04 26.18 -13.19
C ASP A 289 20.56 26.19 -13.57
N TYR A 290 19.69 26.21 -12.55
CA TYR A 290 18.24 26.24 -12.70
C TYR A 290 17.66 27.35 -11.82
N TYR A 291 16.58 27.98 -12.29
CA TYR A 291 15.80 28.94 -11.51
C TYR A 291 14.60 28.27 -10.85
N SER A 292 14.38 28.55 -9.57
CA SER A 292 13.16 28.20 -8.85
C SER A 292 12.21 29.40 -8.87
N ILE A 293 11.17 29.33 -9.70
CA ILE A 293 10.23 30.44 -9.91
C ILE A 293 8.92 30.12 -9.20
N ASP A 294 8.51 30.98 -8.27
CA ASP A 294 7.18 30.93 -7.67
C ASP A 294 6.14 31.45 -8.68
N LYS A 295 5.15 30.62 -9.03
CA LYS A 295 4.10 31.00 -9.98
C LYS A 295 3.24 32.16 -9.45
N SER A 296 3.04 32.24 -8.13
CA SER A 296 2.25 33.30 -7.50
C SER A 296 2.89 34.68 -7.64
N ALA A 297 4.21 34.75 -7.84
CA ALA A 297 4.91 36.00 -8.11
C ALA A 297 4.60 36.58 -9.51
N LEU A 298 4.00 35.79 -10.41
CA LEU A 298 3.74 36.16 -11.80
C LEU A 298 2.27 36.54 -12.07
N THR A 299 1.41 36.60 -11.04
CA THR A 299 -0.03 36.87 -11.20
C THR A 299 -0.40 38.36 -11.22
N THR A 300 0.51 39.25 -10.83
CA THR A 300 0.22 40.68 -10.62
C THR A 300 -0.15 41.40 -11.93
N ASP A 301 -1.25 42.15 -11.91
CA ASP A 301 -1.73 43.00 -13.02
C ASP A 301 -2.00 42.28 -14.36
N LEU A 302 -2.23 40.96 -14.33
CA LEU A 302 -2.59 40.17 -15.49
C LEU A 302 -4.03 39.68 -15.42
N ASP A 303 -4.72 39.69 -16.56
CA ASP A 303 -5.94 38.90 -16.70
C ASP A 303 -5.62 37.41 -16.52
N PHE A 304 -6.53 36.68 -15.89
CA PHE A 304 -6.37 35.26 -15.57
C PHE A 304 -6.14 34.42 -16.84
N SER A 305 -6.77 34.79 -17.96
CA SER A 305 -6.59 34.13 -19.24
C SER A 305 -5.15 34.24 -19.74
N VAL A 306 -4.58 35.45 -19.69
CA VAL A 306 -3.20 35.77 -20.09
C VAL A 306 -2.19 35.09 -19.17
N TYR A 307 -2.42 35.13 -17.86
CA TYR A 307 -1.61 34.41 -16.89
C TYR A 307 -1.56 32.92 -17.18
N THR A 308 -2.73 32.30 -17.40
CA THR A 308 -2.84 30.85 -17.66
C THR A 308 -2.09 30.45 -18.91
N GLU A 309 -2.27 31.19 -20.02
CA GLU A 309 -1.57 30.91 -21.28
C GLU A 309 -0.05 31.05 -21.12
N SER A 310 0.40 32.12 -20.46
CA SER A 310 1.81 32.42 -20.28
C SER A 310 2.51 31.39 -19.39
N ILE A 311 1.87 31.00 -18.27
CA ILE A 311 2.37 29.96 -17.37
C ILE A 311 2.42 28.61 -18.08
N ALA A 312 1.43 28.26 -18.90
CA ALA A 312 1.44 27.01 -19.66
C ALA A 312 2.64 26.95 -20.64
N LYS A 313 2.90 28.05 -21.37
CA LYS A 313 4.07 28.16 -22.26
C LYS A 313 5.39 28.02 -21.50
N LEU A 314 5.51 28.68 -20.34
CA LEU A 314 6.70 28.58 -19.51
C LEU A 314 6.89 27.17 -18.93
N CYS A 315 5.82 26.50 -18.51
CA CYS A 315 5.88 25.11 -18.03
C CYS A 315 6.31 24.15 -19.15
N ASN A 316 5.94 24.40 -20.40
CA ASN A 316 6.31 23.55 -21.54
C ASN A 316 7.81 23.57 -21.88
N VAL A 317 8.52 24.63 -21.49
CA VAL A 317 10.00 24.73 -21.63
C VAL A 317 10.74 24.33 -20.35
N SER A 318 10.04 23.86 -19.33
CA SER A 318 10.64 23.39 -18.07
C SER A 318 11.44 22.10 -18.28
N GLU A 319 12.57 21.99 -17.58
CA GLU A 319 13.41 20.79 -17.51
C GLU A 319 12.91 19.76 -16.49
N LEU A 320 11.79 20.03 -15.81
CA LEU A 320 11.14 19.05 -14.95
C LEU A 320 10.70 17.84 -15.76
N GLU A 321 10.96 16.66 -15.21
CA GLU A 321 10.55 15.43 -15.85
C GLU A 321 9.03 15.30 -15.90
N ARG A 322 8.53 14.68 -16.97
CA ARG A 322 7.09 14.47 -17.18
C ARG A 322 6.50 13.38 -16.30
N THR A 323 7.34 12.49 -15.79
CA THR A 323 6.91 11.32 -15.04
C THR A 323 7.96 10.94 -14.02
N TYR A 324 7.49 10.71 -12.81
CA TYR A 324 8.29 10.18 -11.73
C TYR A 324 8.34 8.65 -11.82
N HIS A 325 9.53 8.07 -11.77
CA HIS A 325 9.72 6.62 -11.80
C HIS A 325 10.38 6.15 -10.51
N ILE A 326 9.90 5.04 -9.97
CA ILE A 326 10.62 4.26 -8.95
C ILE A 326 11.39 3.18 -9.69
N ARG A 327 12.66 3.02 -9.36
CA ARG A 327 13.59 2.14 -10.08
C ARG A 327 13.99 0.99 -9.17
N HIS A 328 14.32 -0.16 -9.76
CA HIS A 328 14.88 -1.29 -9.02
C HIS A 328 16.16 -0.95 -8.21
N ASN A 329 16.88 0.12 -8.57
CA ASN A 329 18.02 0.57 -7.79
C ASN A 329 17.61 1.17 -6.43
N ASP A 330 16.40 1.72 -6.30
CA ASP A 330 15.87 2.22 -5.04
C ASP A 330 15.70 1.10 -4.02
N ASP A 331 15.21 -0.07 -4.45
CA ASP A 331 15.10 -1.26 -3.61
C ASP A 331 16.48 -1.75 -3.13
N ARG A 332 17.49 -1.69 -4.01
CA ARG A 332 18.87 -2.05 -3.67
C ARG A 332 19.47 -1.09 -2.65
N MET A 333 19.23 0.22 -2.81
CA MET A 333 19.66 1.23 -1.84
C MET A 333 18.99 1.00 -0.48
N LEU A 334 17.67 0.79 -0.46
CA LEU A 334 16.93 0.48 0.77
C LEU A 334 17.47 -0.80 1.44
N SER A 335 17.66 -1.88 0.68
CA SER A 335 18.20 -3.14 1.22
C SER A 335 19.60 -2.96 1.81
N SER A 336 20.45 -2.12 1.18
CA SER A 336 21.79 -1.81 1.68
C SER A 336 21.76 -1.01 2.98
N ILE A 337 20.82 -0.05 3.10
CA ILE A 337 20.59 0.73 4.32
C ILE A 337 20.14 -0.19 5.46
N LEU A 338 19.15 -1.06 5.20
CA LEU A 338 18.58 -1.95 6.22
C LEU A 338 19.55 -3.05 6.70
N LYS A 339 20.46 -3.52 5.84
CA LYS A 339 21.45 -4.55 6.19
C LYS A 339 22.64 -4.04 6.98
N ASN A 340 22.88 -2.73 6.96
CA ASN A 340 24.01 -2.10 7.67
C ASN A 340 23.45 -1.07 8.68
N PRO A 341 22.75 -1.52 9.74
CA PRO A 341 22.24 -0.60 10.74
C PRO A 341 23.39 0.21 11.34
N HIS A 342 23.28 1.53 11.25
CA HIS A 342 24.31 2.46 11.71
C HIS A 342 24.04 2.76 13.18
N SER A 343 24.64 1.98 14.08
CA SER A 343 24.60 2.19 15.54
C SER A 343 25.43 3.37 15.99
#